data_AF-A0A1F3KC88-F1
#
_entry.id   AF-A0A1F3KC88-F1
#
_cell.length_a   1.000
_cell.length_b   1.000
_cell.length_c   1.000
_cell.angle_alpha   90.00
_cell.angle_beta   90.00
_cell.angle_gamma   90.00
#
_symmetry.space_group_name_H-M   'P 1'
#
loop_
_entity.id
_entity.type
_entity.pdbx_description
1 polymer ?
#
loop_
_entity_poly.entity_id
_entity_poly.type
_entity_poly.pdbx_seq_one_letter_code
_entity_poly.pdbx_strand_id
1 'polypeptide(L)'
;MVKQFIIIYDKIPVPVRNVMWFSIITLGFHFLYRATASGIHSWAWVIWLNEALMKTVFDSSVWFNRHILGLEFNILDPRTMVFPGSGYVSITAGCSGLKQLYQVLVLFLLYPGPWRHKLWYIPMVMLAMHLTNLFRIISLSVMVIWQPQYWHFSHDWILRPLFYAVLFALWVVWVEKFQLMKKKTV
;
A
#
# COMPACT_ATOMS: atom_id res chain seq x y z
N MET A 1 34.68 -3.34 17.54
CA MET A 1 33.69 -3.11 16.47
C MET A 1 32.33 -2.64 16.99
N VAL A 2 31.60 -3.43 17.79
CA VAL A 2 30.22 -3.10 18.23
C VAL A 2 30.12 -1.80 19.04
N LYS A 3 31.03 -1.56 20.00
CA LYS A 3 31.02 -0.33 20.81
C LYS A 3 31.20 0.95 19.98
N GLN A 4 32.05 0.89 18.96
CA GLN A 4 32.36 2.03 18.10
C GLN A 4 31.19 2.36 17.17
N PHE A 5 30.47 1.33 16.71
CA PHE A 5 29.22 1.48 15.97
C PHE A 5 28.12 2.15 16.80
N ILE A 6 27.95 1.75 18.07
CA ILE A 6 26.96 2.34 19.00
C ILE A 6 27.26 3.84 19.21
N ILE A 7 28.52 4.20 19.42
CA ILE A 7 28.94 5.61 19.61
C ILE A 7 28.61 6.46 18.39
N ILE A 8 28.81 5.93 17.17
CA ILE A 8 28.49 6.65 15.94
C ILE A 8 26.96 6.79 15.79
N TYR A 9 26.22 5.72 16.07
CA TYR A 9 24.76 5.71 15.96
C TYR A 9 24.08 6.70 16.91
N ASP A 10 24.58 6.85 18.13
CA ASP A 10 24.02 7.79 19.11
C ASP A 10 24.26 9.26 18.74
N LYS A 11 25.26 9.55 17.89
CA LYS A 11 25.52 10.90 17.37
C LYS A 11 24.57 11.31 16.24
N ILE A 12 23.79 10.38 15.67
CA ILE A 12 22.88 10.66 14.56
C ILE A 12 21.59 11.30 15.09
N PRO A 13 21.10 12.41 14.50
CA PRO A 13 19.85 13.03 14.91
C PRO A 13 18.66 12.05 14.88
N VAL A 14 17.79 12.12 15.89
CA VAL A 14 16.63 11.22 16.03
C VAL A 14 15.77 11.15 14.76
N PRO A 15 15.44 12.27 14.07
CA PRO A 15 14.66 12.21 12.84
C PRO A 15 15.35 11.40 11.74
N VAL A 16 16.67 11.57 11.57
CA VAL A 16 17.47 10.85 10.58
C VAL A 16 17.48 9.36 10.90
N ARG A 17 17.64 9.00 12.18
CA ARG A 17 17.58 7.61 12.64
C ARG A 17 16.24 6.94 12.38
N ASN A 18 15.14 7.67 12.59
CA ASN A 18 13.79 7.19 12.31
C ASN A 18 13.63 6.90 10.80
N VAL A 19 14.04 7.84 9.94
CA VAL A 19 14.00 7.66 8.48
C VAL A 19 14.88 6.48 8.03
N MET A 20 16.06 6.30 8.63
CA MET A 20 16.91 5.14 8.35
C MET A 20 16.19 3.82 8.67
N TRP A 21 15.57 3.70 9.85
CA TRP A 21 14.82 2.50 10.21
C TRP A 21 13.64 2.24 9.29
N PHE A 22 12.87 3.27 8.97
CA PHE A 22 11.77 3.18 8.01
C PHE A 22 12.28 2.66 6.65
N SER A 23 13.39 3.23 6.17
CA SER A 23 13.98 2.87 4.87
C SER A 23 14.52 1.45 4.88
N ILE A 24 15.24 1.05 5.93
CA ILE A 24 15.80 -0.30 6.08
C ILE A 24 14.69 -1.35 6.09
N ILE A 25 13.63 -1.14 6.89
CA ILE A 25 12.52 -2.09 6.98
C ILE A 25 11.77 -2.14 5.64
N THR A 26 11.51 -0.99 5.03
CA THR A 26 10.77 -0.87 3.77
C THR A 26 11.51 -1.55 2.62
N LEU A 27 12.80 -1.27 2.46
CA LEU A 27 13.64 -1.87 1.43
C LEU A 27 13.90 -3.35 1.71
N GLY A 28 14.16 -3.70 2.96
CA GLY A 28 14.32 -5.09 3.41
C GLY A 28 13.11 -5.94 3.06
N PHE A 29 11.89 -5.46 3.37
CA PHE A 29 10.66 -6.11 2.95
C PHE A 29 10.56 -6.19 1.43
N HIS A 30 10.88 -5.13 0.68
CA HIS A 30 10.78 -5.14 -0.78
C HIS A 30 11.60 -6.27 -1.39
N PHE A 31 12.86 -6.42 -0.98
CA PHE A 31 13.74 -7.47 -1.46
C PHE A 31 13.32 -8.85 -0.97
N LEU A 32 12.95 -8.97 0.31
CA LEU A 32 12.49 -10.23 0.88
C LEU A 32 11.22 -10.72 0.18
N TYR A 33 10.23 -9.84 0.01
CA TYR A 33 8.99 -10.15 -0.70
C TYR A 33 9.29 -10.56 -2.14
N ARG A 34 10.22 -9.91 -2.83
CA ARG A 34 10.60 -10.32 -4.19
C ARG A 34 11.20 -11.72 -4.22
N ALA A 35 11.95 -12.11 -3.20
CA ALA A 35 12.57 -13.44 -3.11
C ALA A 35 11.57 -14.53 -2.71
N THR A 36 10.58 -14.23 -1.88
CA THR A 36 9.67 -15.24 -1.29
C THR A 36 8.26 -15.22 -1.88
N ALA A 37 7.89 -14.21 -2.67
CA ALA A 37 6.53 -14.02 -3.16
C ALA A 37 5.98 -15.25 -3.90
N SER A 38 6.76 -15.88 -4.77
CA SER A 38 6.28 -17.06 -5.53
C SER A 38 5.88 -18.22 -4.61
N GLY A 39 6.63 -18.46 -3.53
CA GLY A 39 6.32 -19.47 -2.53
C GLY A 39 5.14 -19.09 -1.62
N ILE A 40 4.99 -17.80 -1.29
CA ILE A 40 3.89 -17.33 -0.44
C ILE A 40 2.56 -17.33 -1.21
N HIS A 41 2.57 -16.94 -2.49
CA HIS A 41 1.37 -16.87 -3.33
C HIS A 41 0.81 -18.26 -3.70
N SER A 42 1.52 -19.35 -3.44
CA SER A 42 0.99 -20.71 -3.63
C SER A 42 0.16 -21.21 -2.44
N TRP A 43 0.20 -20.51 -1.30
CA TRP A 43 -0.54 -20.91 -0.11
C TRP A 43 -2.03 -20.63 -0.27
N ALA A 44 -2.87 -21.62 0.04
CA ALA A 44 -4.32 -21.55 -0.18
C ALA A 44 -4.99 -20.32 0.47
N TRP A 45 -4.61 -19.99 1.71
CA TRP A 45 -5.17 -18.83 2.40
C TRP A 45 -4.71 -17.49 1.81
N VAL A 46 -3.50 -17.44 1.23
CA VAL A 46 -2.97 -16.25 0.54
C VAL A 46 -3.71 -16.05 -0.77
N ILE A 47 -3.93 -17.13 -1.53
CA ILE A 47 -4.72 -17.12 -2.75
C ILE A 47 -6.13 -16.61 -2.44
N TRP A 48 -6.80 -17.20 -1.46
CA TRP A 48 -8.13 -16.78 -1.03
C TRP A 48 -8.16 -15.29 -0.62
N LEU A 49 -7.21 -14.83 0.19
CA LEU A 49 -7.13 -13.44 0.62
C LEU A 49 -6.90 -12.51 -0.58
N ASN A 50 -6.02 -12.89 -1.50
CA ASN A 50 -5.73 -12.12 -2.70
C ASN A 50 -6.98 -12.01 -3.59
N GLU A 51 -7.73 -13.10 -3.77
CA GLU A 51 -8.99 -13.11 -4.53
C GLU A 51 -10.08 -12.29 -3.85
N ALA A 52 -10.23 -12.40 -2.53
CA ALA A 52 -11.15 -11.58 -1.76
C ALA A 52 -10.84 -10.09 -1.92
N LEU A 53 -9.57 -9.70 -1.79
CA LEU A 53 -9.14 -8.30 -1.98
C LEU A 53 -9.39 -7.82 -3.41
N MET A 54 -9.07 -8.61 -4.43
CA MET A 54 -9.36 -8.26 -5.82
C MET A 54 -10.86 -8.05 -6.03
N LYS A 55 -11.69 -8.97 -5.54
CA LYS A 55 -13.14 -8.88 -5.65
C LYS A 55 -13.68 -7.64 -4.95
N THR A 56 -13.26 -7.38 -3.72
CA THR A 56 -13.70 -6.19 -2.98
C THR A 56 -13.32 -4.91 -3.70
N VAL A 57 -12.10 -4.80 -4.22
CA VAL A 57 -11.67 -3.62 -4.98
C VAL A 57 -12.44 -3.50 -6.29
N PHE A 58 -12.68 -4.61 -6.99
CA PHE A 58 -13.45 -4.64 -8.23
C PHE A 58 -14.88 -4.16 -8.01
N ASP A 59 -15.61 -4.79 -7.09
CA ASP A 59 -17.00 -4.46 -6.78
C ASP A 59 -17.14 -3.00 -6.32
N SER A 60 -16.21 -2.53 -5.48
CA SER A 60 -16.19 -1.15 -5.01
C SER A 60 -15.91 -0.16 -6.15
N SER A 61 -15.02 -0.52 -7.08
CA SER A 61 -14.71 0.32 -8.26
C SER A 61 -15.88 0.36 -9.23
N VAL A 62 -16.54 -0.78 -9.49
CA VAL A 62 -17.75 -0.86 -10.31
C VAL A 62 -18.84 0.00 -9.72
N TRP A 63 -19.10 -0.14 -8.41
CA TRP A 63 -20.12 0.65 -7.73
C TRP A 63 -19.82 2.15 -7.85
N PHE A 64 -18.58 2.57 -7.58
CA PHE A 64 -18.18 3.97 -7.63
C PHE A 64 -18.25 4.55 -9.05
N ASN A 65 -17.66 3.86 -10.03
CA ASN A 65 -17.65 4.29 -11.42
C ASN A 65 -19.08 4.45 -11.96
N ARG A 66 -19.99 3.54 -11.62
CA ARG A 66 -21.38 3.58 -12.10
C ARG A 66 -22.22 4.62 -11.37
N HIS A 67 -22.20 4.65 -10.04
CA HIS A 67 -23.16 5.45 -9.25
C HIS A 67 -22.64 6.84 -8.89
N ILE A 68 -21.32 7.01 -8.74
CA ILE A 68 -20.74 8.29 -8.34
C ILE A 68 -20.25 9.07 -9.57
N LEU A 69 -19.57 8.39 -10.50
CA LEU A 69 -19.04 9.04 -11.71
C LEU A 69 -19.98 8.96 -12.92
N GLY A 70 -20.99 8.10 -12.89
CA GLY A 70 -21.92 7.94 -14.02
C GLY A 70 -21.28 7.38 -15.29
N LEU A 71 -20.19 6.61 -15.16
CA LEU A 71 -19.49 6.02 -16.31
C LEU A 71 -20.28 4.85 -16.89
N GLU A 72 -20.39 4.81 -18.21
CA GLU A 72 -20.96 3.68 -18.94
C GLU A 72 -19.87 2.64 -19.26
N PHE A 73 -20.09 1.41 -18.82
CA PHE A 73 -19.20 0.29 -19.08
C PHE A 73 -19.92 -1.05 -18.96
N ASN A 74 -19.39 -2.03 -19.68
CA ASN A 74 -19.81 -3.42 -19.61
C ASN A 74 -18.85 -4.21 -18.72
N ILE A 75 -19.37 -5.22 -18.03
CA ILE A 75 -18.55 -6.15 -17.25
C ILE A 75 -18.36 -7.40 -18.11
N LEU A 76 -17.13 -7.66 -18.56
CA LEU A 76 -16.82 -8.83 -19.39
C LEU A 76 -16.66 -10.08 -18.54
N ASP A 77 -15.98 -9.93 -17.41
CA ASP A 77 -15.71 -10.98 -16.43
C ASP A 77 -15.64 -10.35 -15.02
N PRO A 78 -15.62 -11.13 -13.92
CA PRO A 78 -15.59 -10.63 -12.55
C PRO A 78 -14.31 -9.85 -12.15
N ARG A 79 -13.50 -9.41 -13.11
CA ARG A 79 -12.26 -8.67 -12.93
C ARG A 79 -12.07 -7.56 -13.98
N THR A 80 -12.90 -7.50 -15.03
CA THR A 80 -12.68 -6.61 -16.18
C THR A 80 -13.88 -5.72 -16.49
N MET A 81 -13.65 -4.41 -16.47
CA MET A 81 -14.57 -3.38 -16.96
C MET A 81 -14.16 -2.94 -18.36
N VAL A 82 -15.10 -2.97 -19.31
CA VAL A 82 -14.90 -2.57 -20.71
C VAL A 82 -15.70 -1.31 -20.99
N PHE A 83 -15.00 -0.25 -21.39
CA PHE A 83 -15.53 1.07 -21.71
C PHE A 83 -15.69 1.20 -23.24
N PRO A 84 -16.92 1.21 -23.76
CA PRO A 84 -17.18 1.24 -25.21
C PRO A 84 -16.43 2.38 -25.91
N GLY A 85 -15.77 2.08 -27.02
CA GLY A 85 -15.03 3.06 -27.81
C GLY A 85 -13.74 3.60 -27.17
N SER A 86 -13.38 3.16 -25.96
CA SER A 86 -12.21 3.66 -25.23
C SER A 86 -11.19 2.57 -24.93
N GLY A 87 -11.56 1.55 -24.15
CA GLY A 87 -10.62 0.52 -23.70
C GLY A 87 -11.17 -0.31 -22.54
N TYR A 88 -10.30 -0.96 -21.78
CA TYR A 88 -10.71 -1.77 -20.64
C TYR A 88 -9.76 -1.59 -19.44
N VAL A 89 -10.29 -1.83 -18.24
CA VAL A 89 -9.52 -1.92 -16.99
C VAL A 89 -9.74 -3.30 -16.41
N SER A 90 -8.67 -4.09 -16.31
CA SER A 90 -8.70 -5.43 -15.72
C SER A 90 -7.87 -5.47 -14.44
N ILE A 91 -8.46 -6.01 -13.37
CA ILE A 91 -7.82 -6.15 -12.05
C ILE A 91 -7.14 -7.51 -11.98
N THR A 92 -5.80 -7.48 -12.05
CA THR A 92 -4.96 -8.67 -11.90
C THR A 92 -4.52 -8.88 -10.45
N ALA A 93 -3.87 -10.01 -10.15
CA ALA A 93 -3.33 -10.30 -8.82
C ALA A 93 -2.39 -9.20 -8.28
N GLY A 94 -1.66 -8.50 -9.15
CA GLY A 94 -0.81 -7.36 -8.76
C GLY A 94 -1.61 -6.12 -8.31
N CYS A 95 -2.91 -6.06 -8.60
CA CYS A 95 -3.79 -4.95 -8.27
C CYS A 95 -4.61 -5.17 -7.00
N SER A 96 -4.48 -6.33 -6.33
CA SER A 96 -5.20 -6.61 -5.07
C SER A 96 -4.82 -5.69 -3.92
N GLY A 97 -3.62 -5.10 -3.96
CA GLY A 97 -3.04 -4.35 -2.85
C GLY A 97 -2.46 -5.24 -1.74
N LEU A 98 -2.44 -6.57 -1.91
CA LEU A 98 -1.95 -7.51 -0.90
C LEU A 98 -0.49 -7.24 -0.48
N LYS A 99 0.39 -6.93 -1.44
CA LYS A 99 1.79 -6.58 -1.15
C LYS A 99 1.88 -5.38 -0.20
N GLN A 100 1.05 -4.36 -0.42
CA GLN A 100 1.02 -3.15 0.40
C GLN A 100 0.49 -3.44 1.80
N LEU A 101 -0.49 -4.33 1.94
CA LEU A 101 -0.97 -4.77 3.26
C LEU A 101 0.12 -5.50 4.05
N TYR A 102 0.87 -6.40 3.41
CA TYR A 102 2.02 -7.03 4.07
C TYR A 102 3.13 -6.03 4.42
N GLN A 103 3.39 -5.05 3.56
CA GLN A 103 4.36 -3.98 3.85
C GLN A 103 3.97 -3.20 5.11
N VAL A 104 2.69 -2.82 5.24
CA VAL A 104 2.17 -2.14 6.44
C VAL A 104 2.37 -3.01 7.67
N LEU A 105 2.00 -4.28 7.59
CA LEU A 105 2.10 -5.21 8.71
C LEU A 105 3.57 -5.35 9.16
N VAL A 106 4.48 -5.66 8.24
CA VAL A 106 5.91 -5.82 8.53
C VAL A 106 6.51 -4.53 9.07
N LEU A 107 6.20 -3.38 8.44
CA LEU A 107 6.70 -2.08 8.88
C LEU A 107 6.33 -1.82 10.33
N PHE A 108 5.04 -1.82 10.68
CA PHE A 108 4.63 -1.44 12.03
C PHE A 108 4.87 -2.53 13.08
N LEU A 109 4.98 -3.81 12.71
CA LEU A 109 5.43 -4.85 13.64
C LEU A 109 6.88 -4.61 14.06
N LEU A 110 7.78 -4.36 13.10
CA LEU A 110 9.22 -4.17 13.36
C LEU A 110 9.55 -2.77 13.88
N TYR A 111 8.80 -1.75 13.45
CA TYR A 111 9.10 -0.36 13.80
C TYR A 111 8.84 -0.09 15.30
N PRO A 112 9.72 0.62 16.01
CA PRO A 112 9.59 0.81 17.45
C PRO A 112 8.36 1.63 17.83
N GLY A 113 7.69 1.19 18.91
CA GLY A 113 6.59 1.93 19.53
C GLY A 113 5.69 1.05 20.41
N PRO A 114 4.75 1.67 21.15
CA PRO A 114 3.86 0.97 22.09
C PRO A 114 2.88 0.04 21.39
N TRP A 115 2.84 -1.24 21.80
CA TRP A 115 1.96 -2.25 21.22
C TRP A 115 0.46 -1.90 21.29
N ARG A 116 0.02 -1.22 22.34
CA ARG A 116 -1.37 -0.76 22.48
C ARG A 116 -1.82 0.12 21.32
N HIS A 117 -0.92 0.97 20.82
CA HIS A 117 -1.23 1.81 19.66
C HIS A 117 -1.11 1.04 18.34
N LYS A 118 -0.19 0.07 18.25
CA LYS A 118 -0.05 -0.76 17.04
C LYS A 118 -1.33 -1.53 16.71
N LEU A 119 -2.06 -2.02 17.72
CA LEU A 119 -3.26 -2.84 17.54
C LEU A 119 -4.36 -2.16 16.71
N TRP A 120 -4.58 -0.86 16.88
CA TRP A 120 -5.57 -0.11 16.10
C TRP A 120 -4.95 0.63 14.92
N TYR A 121 -3.68 1.04 15.04
CA TYR A 121 -3.01 1.80 14.00
C TYR A 121 -2.73 0.95 12.76
N ILE A 122 -2.35 -0.31 12.93
CA ILE A 122 -2.11 -1.23 11.80
C ILE A 122 -3.39 -1.41 10.95
N PRO A 123 -4.55 -1.79 11.52
CA PRO A 123 -5.81 -1.85 10.76
C PRO A 123 -6.17 -0.53 10.08
N MET A 124 -5.97 0.61 10.74
CA MET A 124 -6.26 1.92 10.15
C MET A 124 -5.39 2.21 8.93
N VAL A 125 -4.08 1.93 9.00
CA VAL A 125 -3.18 2.10 7.86
C VAL A 125 -3.51 1.10 6.75
N MET A 126 -3.86 -0.15 7.09
CA MET A 126 -4.29 -1.15 6.11
C MET A 126 -5.55 -0.68 5.36
N LEU A 127 -6.52 -0.10 6.07
CA LEU A 127 -7.71 0.50 5.45
C LEU A 127 -7.32 1.68 4.54
N ALA A 128 -6.44 2.57 4.99
CA ALA A 128 -5.96 3.68 4.16
C ALA A 128 -5.26 3.18 2.87
N MET A 129 -4.46 2.11 2.95
CA MET A 129 -3.86 1.49 1.76
C MET A 129 -4.89 0.87 0.83
N HIS A 130 -5.92 0.23 1.38
CA HIS A 130 -7.02 -0.32 0.59
C HIS A 130 -7.78 0.78 -0.16
N LEU A 131 -8.10 1.89 0.52
CA LEU A 131 -8.73 3.06 -0.10
C LEU A 131 -7.83 3.71 -1.16
N THR A 132 -6.52 3.78 -0.91
CA THR A 132 -5.55 4.27 -1.90
C THR A 132 -5.54 3.39 -3.16
N ASN A 133 -5.67 2.07 -2.99
CA ASN A 133 -5.77 1.15 -4.13
C ASN A 133 -7.09 1.32 -4.89
N LEU A 134 -8.21 1.48 -4.18
CA LEU A 134 -9.50 1.77 -4.79
C LEU A 134 -9.45 3.07 -5.62
N PHE A 135 -8.88 4.14 -5.04
CA PHE A 135 -8.65 5.40 -5.73
C PHE A 135 -7.82 5.24 -7.01
N ARG A 136 -6.76 4.43 -6.97
CA ARG A 136 -5.95 4.11 -8.16
C ARG A 136 -6.80 3.46 -9.26
N ILE A 137 -7.60 2.44 -8.95
CA ILE A 137 -8.40 1.75 -9.98
C ILE A 137 -9.44 2.70 -10.59
N ILE A 138 -10.14 3.48 -9.77
CA ILE A 138 -11.10 4.50 -10.23
C ILE A 138 -10.39 5.52 -11.14
N SER A 139 -9.22 6.02 -10.73
CA SER A 139 -8.44 6.97 -11.53
C SER A 139 -8.06 6.40 -12.89
N LEU A 140 -7.67 5.12 -12.96
CA LEU A 140 -7.35 4.44 -14.21
C LEU A 140 -8.58 4.22 -15.09
N SER A 141 -9.76 3.99 -14.51
CA SER A 141 -11.03 3.96 -15.25
C SER A 141 -11.38 5.30 -15.88
N VAL A 142 -11.11 6.41 -15.19
CA VAL A 142 -11.27 7.75 -15.80
C VAL A 142 -10.23 7.95 -16.91
N MET A 143 -8.96 7.62 -16.65
CA MET A 143 -7.89 7.82 -17.63
C MET A 143 -8.10 7.02 -18.92
N VAL A 144 -8.63 5.80 -18.84
CA VAL A 144 -8.83 4.97 -20.05
C VAL A 144 -9.84 5.60 -21.02
N ILE A 145 -10.79 6.40 -20.51
CA ILE A 145 -11.80 7.09 -21.32
C ILE A 145 -11.26 8.42 -21.84
N TRP A 146 -10.71 9.25 -20.93
CA TRP A 146 -10.44 10.65 -21.24
C TRP A 146 -9.02 10.91 -21.75
N GLN A 147 -8.04 10.13 -21.29
CA GLN A 147 -6.62 10.37 -21.52
C GLN A 147 -5.84 9.04 -21.67
N PRO A 148 -6.26 8.13 -22.57
CA PRO A 148 -5.70 6.77 -22.66
C PRO A 148 -4.20 6.75 -22.94
N GLN A 149 -3.68 7.77 -23.64
CA GLN A 149 -2.26 7.91 -23.93
C GLN A 149 -1.38 8.10 -22.67
N TYR A 150 -1.94 8.62 -21.58
CA TYR A 150 -1.22 8.80 -20.32
C TYR A 150 -1.45 7.65 -19.33
N TRP A 151 -2.28 6.66 -19.67
CA TRP A 151 -2.67 5.59 -18.76
C TRP A 151 -1.47 4.85 -18.16
N HIS A 152 -0.52 4.42 -19.00
CA HIS A 152 0.68 3.71 -18.54
C HIS A 152 1.58 4.60 -17.67
N PHE A 153 1.76 5.85 -18.07
CA PHE A 153 2.57 6.80 -17.31
C PHE A 153 1.98 7.04 -15.92
N SER A 154 0.69 7.35 -15.84
CA SER A 154 0.00 7.57 -14.58
C SER A 154 -0.04 6.31 -13.71
N HIS A 155 -0.25 5.15 -14.32
CA HIS A 155 -0.23 3.88 -13.61
C HIS A 155 1.12 3.61 -12.93
N ASP A 156 2.22 3.73 -13.67
CA ASP A 156 3.54 3.29 -13.22
C ASP A 156 4.30 4.35 -12.41
N TRP A 157 4.12 5.63 -12.74
CA TRP A 157 4.93 6.73 -12.19
C TRP A 157 4.19 7.65 -11.23
N ILE A 158 2.85 7.61 -11.21
CA ILE A 158 2.06 8.44 -10.29
C ILE A 158 1.37 7.56 -9.25
N LEU A 159 0.51 6.64 -9.71
CA LEU A 159 -0.39 5.88 -8.84
C LEU A 159 0.34 4.77 -8.07
N ARG A 160 1.37 4.14 -8.64
CA ARG A 160 2.22 3.20 -7.90
C ARG A 160 3.05 3.90 -6.81
N PRO A 161 3.79 5.00 -7.10
CA PRO A 161 4.50 5.75 -6.06
C PRO A 161 3.61 6.35 -4.97
N LEU A 162 2.36 6.69 -5.30
CA LEU A 162 1.38 7.22 -4.35
C LEU A 162 1.26 6.36 -3.08
N PHE A 163 1.30 5.03 -3.19
CA PHE A 163 1.27 4.14 -2.02
C PHE A 163 2.40 4.41 -1.03
N TYR A 164 3.62 4.64 -1.54
CA TYR A 164 4.77 4.93 -0.68
C TYR A 164 4.66 6.31 -0.06
N ALA A 165 4.11 7.30 -0.78
CA ALA A 165 3.85 8.63 -0.25
C ALA A 165 2.82 8.59 0.90
N VAL A 166 1.69 7.89 0.72
CA VAL A 166 0.67 7.74 1.76
C VAL A 166 1.23 6.95 2.95
N LEU A 167 1.95 5.85 2.70
CA LEU A 167 2.57 5.06 3.77
C LEU A 167 3.59 5.89 4.56
N PHE A 168 4.43 6.67 3.88
CA PHE A 168 5.40 7.56 4.52
C PHE A 168 4.70 8.63 5.37
N ALA A 169 3.66 9.29 4.84
CA ALA A 169 2.89 10.28 5.57
C ALA A 169 2.24 9.69 6.85
N LEU A 170 1.64 8.51 6.75
CA LEU A 170 1.09 7.80 7.91
C LEU A 170 2.21 7.42 8.90
N TRP A 171 3.34 6.95 8.41
CA TRP A 171 4.48 6.67 9.28
C TRP A 171 5.01 7.94 9.99
N VAL A 172 5.04 9.11 9.34
CA VAL A 172 5.39 10.39 10.00
C VAL A 172 4.42 10.66 11.16
N VAL A 173 3.11 10.50 10.93
CA VAL A 173 2.09 10.63 11.98
C VAL A 173 2.38 9.66 13.15
N TRP A 174 2.81 8.44 12.86
CA TRP A 174 3.18 7.47 13.90
C TRP A 174 4.37 7.94 14.74
N VAL A 175 5.42 8.42 14.08
CA VAL A 175 6.65 8.92 14.73
C VAL A 175 6.32 10.11 15.64
N GLU A 176 5.56 11.07 15.14
CA GLU A 176 5.24 12.30 15.85
C GLU A 176 4.31 12.07 17.03
N LYS A 177 3.28 11.22 16.87
CA LYS A 177 2.21 11.07 17.88
C LYS A 177 2.43 9.92 18.85
N PHE A 178 3.05 8.82 18.43
CA PHE A 178 3.08 7.59 19.23
C PHE A 178 4.49 7.15 19.65
N GLN A 179 5.53 7.41 18.84
CA GLN A 179 6.89 7.00 19.19
C GLN A 179 7.47 7.84 20.34
N LEU A 180 7.18 9.15 20.37
CA LEU A 180 7.70 10.07 21.39
C LEU A 180 7.08 9.87 22.78
N MET A 181 5.93 9.22 22.89
CA MET A 181 5.28 8.95 24.18
C MET A 181 6.08 8.01 25.09
N LYS A 182 7.03 7.24 24.54
CA LYS A 182 7.93 6.38 25.33
C LYS A 182 9.01 7.18 26.08
N LYS A 183 9.26 8.45 25.70
CA LYS A 183 10.35 9.26 26.27
C LYS A 183 9.95 10.06 27.51
N LYS A 184 8.66 10.21 27.79
CA LYS A 184 8.13 11.02 28.92
C LYS A 184 7.80 10.23 30.18
N THR A 185 7.92 8.89 30.15
CA THR A 185 7.53 8.00 31.25
C THR A 185 8.70 7.21 31.84
N VAL A 186 9.91 7.79 31.82
CA VAL A 186 11.06 7.34 32.61
C VAL A 186 11.56 8.50 33.44
#